data_AF-A0A506U7C6-F1
#
_entry.id   AF-A0A506U7C6-F1
#
_cell.length_a   1.000
_cell.length_b   1.000
_cell.length_c   1.000
_cell.angle_alpha   90.00
_cell.angle_beta   90.00
_cell.angle_gamma   90.00
#
_symmetry.space_group_name_H-M   'P 1'
#
loop_
_entity.id
_entity.type
_entity.pdbx_description
1 polymer ?
#
loop_
_entity_poly.entity_id
_entity_poly.type
_entity_poly.pdbx_seq_one_letter_code
_entity_poly.pdbx_strand_id
1 'polypeptide(L)' 'MTENEKLDLVWGAADIAKVIGQSRQVTYNMLSKGELPAKKIGDRWVARRGELDRFFTGAVA' A
#
# COMPACT_ATOMS: atom_id res chain seq x y z
N MET A 1 18.10 -13.37 19.64
CA MET A 1 16.67 -13.34 20.03
C MET A 1 15.99 -12.40 19.05
N THR A 2 15.11 -12.94 18.23
CA THR A 2 14.62 -12.36 16.96
C THR A 2 13.76 -11.13 17.23
N GLU A 3 14.28 -9.96 16.88
CA GLU A 3 13.60 -8.68 17.08
C GLU A 3 12.45 -8.58 16.08
N ASN A 4 11.23 -8.46 16.62
CA ASN A 4 9.96 -8.29 15.89
C ASN A 4 10.14 -7.44 14.63
N GLU A 5 10.15 -8.09 13.46
CA GLU A 5 9.93 -7.44 12.16
C GLU A 5 8.49 -6.92 12.15
N LYS A 6 8.27 -5.75 12.77
CA LYS A 6 7.01 -5.03 12.67
C LYS A 6 6.82 -4.70 11.20
N LEU A 7 5.92 -5.45 10.55
CA LEU A 7 5.56 -5.19 9.17
C LEU A 7 4.99 -3.77 9.11
N ASP A 8 5.63 -2.87 8.36
CA ASP A 8 5.15 -1.50 8.09
C ASP A 8 3.91 -1.52 7.19
N LEU A 9 2.81 -2.02 7.75
CA LEU A 9 1.53 -2.19 7.08
C LEU A 9 0.72 -0.89 7.19
N VAL A 10 0.25 -0.44 6.04
CA VAL A 10 -0.65 0.70 5.89
C VAL A 10 -2.05 0.16 5.68
N TRP A 11 -2.98 0.59 6.53
CA TRP A 11 -4.36 0.10 6.54
C TRP A 11 -5.33 1.14 6.00
N GLY A 12 -6.19 0.72 5.09
CA GLY A 12 -7.23 1.52 4.48
C GLY A 12 -6.77 2.29 3.26
N ALA A 13 -7.68 2.44 2.29
CA ALA A 13 -7.43 3.20 1.08
C ALA A 13 -7.04 4.67 1.34
N ALA A 14 -7.51 5.25 2.46
CA ALA A 14 -7.19 6.62 2.82
C ALA A 14 -5.72 6.79 3.26
N ASP A 15 -5.18 5.86 4.04
CA ASP A 15 -3.78 5.97 4.47
C ASP A 15 -2.83 5.55 3.34
N ILE A 16 -3.21 4.56 2.53
CA ILE A 16 -2.48 4.22 1.30
C ILE A 16 -2.43 5.44 0.36
N ALA A 17 -3.54 6.17 0.21
CA ALA A 17 -3.62 7.38 -0.60
C ALA A 17 -2.62 8.46 -0.14
N LYS A 18 -2.45 8.63 1.18
CA LYS A 18 -1.46 9.55 1.75
C LYS A 18 -0.02 9.13 1.42
N VAL A 19 0.26 7.83 1.36
CA VAL A 19 1.60 7.33 1.00
C VAL A 19 1.93 7.63 -0.46
N ILE A 20 0.98 7.40 -1.37
CA ILE A 20 1.21 7.57 -2.81
C ILE A 20 0.93 8.99 -3.33
N GLY A 21 0.47 9.89 -2.45
CA GLY A 21 0.14 11.28 -2.80
C GLY A 21 -1.11 11.44 -3.68
N GLN A 22 -2.06 10.51 -3.59
CA GLN A 22 -3.29 10.52 -4.38
C GLN A 22 -4.53 10.79 -3.53
N SER A 23 -5.68 11.01 -4.18
CA SER A 23 -6.95 11.08 -3.48
C SER A 23 -7.42 9.69 -3.04
N ARG A 24 -8.18 9.63 -1.94
CA ARG A 24 -8.77 8.37 -1.43
C ARG A 24 -9.59 7.65 -2.51
N GLN A 25 -10.35 8.39 -3.31
CA GLN A 25 -11.27 7.82 -4.29
C GLN A 25 -10.52 7.23 -5.49
N VAL A 26 -9.50 7.94 -5.99
CA VAL A 26 -8.59 7.42 -7.03
C VAL A 26 -7.87 6.18 -6.53
N THR A 27 -7.31 6.24 -5.31
CA THR A 27 -6.61 5.11 -4.69
C THR A 27 -7.53 3.90 -4.53
N TYR A 28 -8.78 4.10 -4.10
CA TYR A 28 -9.74 3.00 -3.97
C TYR A 28 -10.06 2.35 -5.31
N ASN A 29 -10.22 3.15 -6.37
CA ASN A 29 -10.41 2.62 -7.73
C ASN A 29 -9.18 1.83 -8.19
N MET A 30 -7.98 2.34 -7.95
CA MET A 30 -6.70 1.71 -8.28
C MET A 30 -6.53 0.36 -7.54
N LEU A 31 -6.85 0.34 -6.24
CA LEU A 31 -6.87 -0.87 -5.41
C LEU A 31 -7.90 -1.88 -5.92
N SER A 32 -9.11 -1.43 -6.23
CA SER A 32 -10.18 -2.31 -6.73
C SER A 32 -9.87 -2.90 -8.12
N LYS A 33 -9.10 -2.19 -8.94
CA LYS A 33 -8.59 -2.67 -10.22
C LYS A 33 -7.36 -3.57 -10.09
N GLY A 34 -6.72 -3.63 -8.92
CA GLY A 34 -5.47 -4.39 -8.71
C GLY A 34 -4.24 -3.70 -9.29
N GLU A 35 -4.29 -2.39 -9.52
CA GLU A 35 -3.18 -1.59 -10.05
C GLU A 35 -2.12 -1.25 -8.97
N LEU A 36 -2.38 -1.57 -7.69
CA LEU A 36 -1.45 -1.34 -6.57
C LEU A 36 -1.13 -2.64 -5.84
N PRO A 37 0.09 -2.79 -5.29
CA PRO A 37 0.49 -3.92 -4.45
C PRO A 37 -0.17 -3.80 -3.07
N ALA A 38 -1.45 -4.18 -3.00
CA ALA A 38 -2.24 -4.18 -1.78
C ALA A 38 -3.16 -5.40 -1.75
N LYS A 39 -3.46 -5.85 -0.55
CA LYS A 39 -4.36 -6.98 -0.30
C LYS A 39 -5.61 -6.52 0.43
N LYS A 40 -6.76 -6.98 -0.03
CA LYS A 40 -8.01 -6.79 0.71
C LYS A 40 -8.10 -7.84 1.82
N ILE A 41 -8.17 -7.39 3.06
CA ILE A 41 -8.32 -8.24 4.26
C ILE A 41 -9.61 -7.80 4.97
N GLY A 42 -10.66 -8.61 4.84
CA GLY A 42 -12.01 -8.24 5.25
C GLY A 42 -12.52 -7.02 4.46
N ASP A 43 -12.97 -5.99 5.19
CA ASP A 43 -13.48 -4.74 4.62
C ASP A 43 -12.40 -3.66 4.42
N ARG A 44 -11.14 -3.97 4.74
CA ARG A 44 -10.04 -3.01 4.67
C ARG A 44 -8.98 -3.45 3.67
N TRP A 45 -8.35 -2.47 3.06
CA TRP A 45 -7.16 -2.67 2.23
C TRP A 45 -5.91 -2.59 3.07
N VAL A 46 -4.93 -3.44 2.81
CA VAL A 46 -3.64 -3.46 3.49
C VAL A 46 -2.55 -3.46 2.45
N ALA A 47 -1.62 -2.52 2.55
CA ALA A 47 -0.44 -2.47 1.71
C ALA A 47 0.79 -2.36 2.60
N ARG A 48 1.90 -2.99 2.22
CA ARG A 48 3.18 -2.73 2.87
C ARG A 48 3.78 -1.46 2.27
N ARG A 49 4.22 -0.52 3.11
CA ARG A 49 4.82 0.72 2.62
C ARG A 49 6.01 0.45 1.68
N GLY A 50 6.93 -0.43 2.09
CA GLY A 50 8.07 -0.80 1.26
C GLY A 50 7.74 -1.61 -0.02
N GLU A 51 6.51 -2.11 -0.19
CA GLU A 51 6.08 -2.66 -1.49
C GLU A 51 5.55 -1.56 -2.40
N LEU A 52 4.79 -0.60 -1.87
CA LEU A 52 4.38 0.59 -2.62
C LEU A 52 5.62 1.34 -3.11
N ASP A 53 6.59 1.61 -2.24
CA ASP A 53 7.83 2.30 -2.62
C ASP A 53 8.54 1.56 -3.76
N ARG A 54 8.75 0.24 -3.64
CA ARG A 54 9.37 -0.58 -4.69
C ARG A 54 8.57 -0.59 -6.01
N PHE A 55 7.25 -0.54 -5.93
CA PHE A 55 6.37 -0.53 -7.09
C PHE A 55 6.45 0.80 -7.86
N PHE A 56 6.54 1.94 -7.16
CA PHE A 56 6.59 3.27 -7.79
C PHE A 56 8.01 3.74 -8.13
N THR A 57 9.02 3.36 -7.35
CA THR A 57 10.43 3.65 -7.65
C THR A 57 10.98 2.75 -8.75
N GLY A 58 10.15 1.87 -9.33
CA GLY A 58 10.49 0.82 -10.29
C GLY A 58 11.80 1.04 -11.03
N ALA A 59 12.80 0.21 -10.74
CA ALA A 59 14.09 0.28 -11.41
C ALA A 59 14.75 1.67 -11.34
N VAL A 60 15.50 1.95 -10.27
CA VAL A 60 16.59 2.92 -10.34
C VAL A 60 17.84 2.33 -9.69
N ALA A 61 18.77 1.98 -10.59
CA ALA A 61 20.17 1.55 -10.44
C ALA A 61 20.46 0.17 -9.80
#